data_AF-A0A355M715-F1
#
_entry.id   AF-A0A355M715-F1
#
_cell.length_a   1.000
_cell.length_b   1.000
_cell.length_c   1.000
_cell.angle_alpha   90.00
_cell.angle_beta   90.00
_cell.angle_gamma   90.00
#
_symmetry.space_group_name_H-M   'P 1'
#
loop_
_entity.id
_entity.type
_entity.pdbx_description
1 polymer ?
#
loop_
_entity_poly.entity_id
_entity_poly.type
_entity_poly.pdbx_seq_one_letter_code
_entity_poly.pdbx_strand_id
1 'polypeptide(L)' 'MNIKKTYVITGGSSGIVLSTLKILLKEGNNCTAFCRNPEPLNTLAETILFLLSDKSKYITAANIIVDGGLNSIR' A
#
# COMPACT_ATOMS: atom_id res chain seq x y z
N MET A 1 1.09 1.47 27.65
CA MET A 1 0.34 0.74 26.61
C MET A 1 0.16 1.68 25.42
N ASN A 2 0.72 1.34 24.25
CA ASN A 2 0.50 2.15 23.05
C ASN A 2 -0.86 1.77 22.45
N ILE A 3 -1.83 2.69 22.52
CA ILE A 3 -3.19 2.43 22.02
C ILE A 3 -3.14 2.49 20.50
N LYS A 4 -3.29 1.35 19.83
CA LYS A 4 -3.47 1.30 18.37
C LYS A 4 -4.77 2.02 18.01
N LYS A 5 -4.66 3.04 17.15
CA LYS A 5 -5.83 3.78 16.66
C LYS A 5 -6.27 3.22 15.31
N THR A 6 -7.56 3.41 15.01
CA THR A 6 -8.15 3.02 13.72
C THR A 6 -8.47 4.28 12.92
N TYR A 7 -8.01 4.33 11.67
CA TYR A 7 -8.14 5.48 10.77
C TYR A 7 -9.04 5.11 9.58
N VAL A 8 -9.99 5.99 9.27
CA VAL A 8 -10.79 5.92 8.03
C VAL A 8 -10.27 7.00 7.09
N ILE A 9 -9.94 6.61 5.87
CA ILE A 9 -9.27 7.49 4.90
C ILE A 9 -10.09 7.56 3.62
N THR A 10 -10.34 8.78 3.13
CA THR A 10 -11.02 9.04 1.85
C THR A 10 -9.99 9.56 0.84
N GLY A 11 -9.92 8.92 -0.33
CA GLY A 11 -8.73 9.01 -1.17
C GLY A 11 -7.58 8.16 -0.61
N GLY A 12 -6.56 7.88 -1.42
CA GLY A 12 -5.46 6.99 -1.02
C GLY A 12 -4.80 6.26 -2.18
N SER A 13 -5.40 6.32 -3.37
CA SER A 13 -4.85 5.77 -4.60
C SER A 13 -3.57 6.47 -5.07
N SER A 14 -3.33 7.72 -4.65
CA SER A 14 -2.16 8.51 -5.03
C SER A 14 -1.97 9.74 -4.12
N GLY A 15 -0.86 10.46 -4.32
CA GLY A 15 -0.60 11.76 -3.71
C GLY A 15 -0.36 11.73 -2.20
N ILE A 16 -0.73 12.82 -1.52
CA ILE A 16 -0.47 13.02 -0.09
C ILE A 16 -1.13 11.94 0.78
N VAL A 17 -2.31 11.49 0.39
CA VAL A 17 -3.10 10.54 1.18
C VAL A 17 -2.45 9.15 1.20
N LEU A 18 -1.84 8.72 0.09
CA LEU A 18 -1.05 7.49 0.05
C LEU A 18 0.17 7.55 0.98
N SER A 19 0.87 8.69 0.99
CA SER A 19 2.02 8.91 1.87
C SER A 19 1.62 8.88 3.35
N THR A 20 0.50 9.51 3.70
CA THR A 20 -0.05 9.48 5.06
C THR A 20 -0.43 8.06 5.47
N LEU A 21 -1.11 7.31 4.59
CA LEU A 21 -1.47 5.91 4.85
C LEU A 21 -0.23 5.04 5.14
N LYS A 22 0.85 5.21 4.36
CA LYS A 22 2.12 4.49 4.60
C LYS A 22 2.72 4.79 5.97
N ILE A 23 2.69 6.05 6.41
CA ILE A 23 3.21 6.45 7.73
C ILE A 23 2.35 5.83 8.85
N LEU A 24 1.03 5.94 8.74
CA LEU A 24 0.10 5.39 9.74
C LEU A 24 0.24 3.87 9.89
N LEU A 25 0.39 3.15 8.76
CA LEU A 25 0.65 1.71 8.76
C LEU A 25 2.01 1.37 9.37
N LYS A 26 3.07 2.15 9.06
CA LYS A 26 4.42 1.95 9.63
C LYS A 26 4.44 2.15 11.15
N GLU A 27 3.62 3.06 11.66
CA GLU A 27 3.41 3.24 13.10
C GLU A 27 2.60 2.11 13.77
N GLY A 28 2.10 1.15 12.97
CA GLY A 28 1.38 -0.03 13.44
C GLY A 28 -0.11 0.21 13.68
N ASN A 29 -0.66 1.30 13.16
CA ASN A 29 -2.09 1.62 13.27
C ASN A 29 -2.94 0.86 12.24
N ASN A 30 -4.22 0.71 12.55
CA ASN A 30 -5.18 0.10 11.63
C ASN A 30 -5.75 1.18 10.69
N CYS A 31 -5.83 0.91 9.39
CA CYS A 31 -6.35 1.86 8.41
C CYS A 31 -7.34 1.20 7.45
N THR A 32 -8.46 1.86 7.17
CA THR A 32 -9.42 1.50 6.12
C THR A 32 -9.54 2.67 5.14
N ALA A 33 -9.28 2.44 3.86
CA ALA A 33 -9.26 3.49 2.84
C ALA A 33 -10.28 3.24 1.72
N PHE A 34 -10.90 4.31 1.22
CA PHE A 34 -11.88 4.28 0.13
C PHE A 34 -11.46 5.23 -1.01
N CYS A 35 -11.55 4.77 -2.26
CA CYS A 35 -11.25 5.57 -3.45
C CYS A 35 -12.25 5.30 -4.58
N ARG A 36 -12.40 6.27 -5.49
CA ARG A 36 -13.37 6.20 -6.61
C ARG A 36 -13.03 5.13 -7.64
N ASN A 37 -11.74 4.93 -7.88
CA ASN A 37 -11.24 3.86 -8.74
C ASN A 37 -10.53 2.83 -7.82
N PRO A 38 -11.00 1.57 -7.76
CA PRO A 38 -10.42 0.56 -6.87
C PRO A 38 -9.06 0.01 -7.34
N GLU A 39 -8.77 0.13 -8.65
CA GLU A 39 -7.58 -0.42 -9.30
C GLU A 39 -6.25 -0.05 -8.59
N PRO A 40 -5.94 1.23 -8.34
CA PRO A 40 -4.65 1.59 -7.74
C PRO A 40 -4.48 1.10 -6.29
N LEU A 41 -5.60 0.89 -5.57
CA LEU A 41 -5.56 0.43 -4.19
C LEU A 41 -5.39 -1.10 -4.10
N ASN A 42 -6.10 -1.84 -4.95
CA ASN A 42 -6.04 -3.29 -4.98
C ASN A 42 -4.65 -3.79 -5.36
N THR A 43 -4.05 -3.21 -6.41
CA THR A 43 -2.74 -3.66 -6.91
C THR A 43 -1.61 -3.40 -5.89
N LEU A 44 -1.72 -2.32 -5.11
CA LEU A 44 -0.80 -2.05 -3.99
C LEU A 44 -1.00 -3.04 -2.83
N ALA A 45 -2.26 -3.30 -2.44
CA ALA A 45 -2.58 -4.23 -1.37
C ALA A 45 -2.11 -5.65 -1.70
N GLU A 46 -2.31 -6.10 -2.94
CA GLU A 46 -1.83 -7.40 -3.44
C GLU A 46 -0.30 -7.50 -3.43
N THR A 47 0.39 -6.43 -3.82
CA THR A 47 1.87 -6.41 -3.78
C THR A 47 2.39 -6.49 -2.34
N ILE A 48 1.76 -5.78 -1.41
CA ILE A 48 2.10 -5.86 0.01
C ILE A 48 1.82 -7.27 0.55
N LEU A 49 0.67 -7.85 0.20
CA LEU A 49 0.32 -9.23 0.58
C LEU A 49 1.32 -10.24 0.04
N PHE A 50 1.76 -10.09 -1.21
CA PHE A 50 2.82 -10.90 -1.81
C PHE A 50 4.12 -10.79 -1.02
N LEU A 51 4.55 -9.56 -0.70
CA LEU A 51 5.79 -9.31 0.04
C LEU A 51 5.76 -9.89 1.46
N LEU A 52 4.59 -9.93 2.10
CA LEU A 52 4.41 -10.53 3.42
C LEU A 52 4.31 -12.07 3.39
N SER A 53 4.10 -12.67 2.22
CA SER A 53 3.96 -14.12 2.08
C SER A 53 5.30 -14.82 1.87
N ASP A 54 5.36 -16.14 2.14
CA ASP A 54 6.55 -16.98 1.87
C ASP A 54 6.98 -16.98 0.39
N LYS A 55 6.13 -16.50 -0.53
CA LYS A 55 6.47 -16.36 -1.96
C LYS A 55 7.57 -15.32 -2.18
N SER A 56 7.75 -14.36 -1.29
CA SER A 56 8.79 -13.33 -1.37
C SER A 56 10.12 -13.74 -0.72
N LYS A 57 10.25 -14.95 -0.16
CA LYS A 57 11.39 -15.37 0.69
C LYS A 57 12.79 -15.28 0.06
N TYR A 58 12.87 -15.15 -1.26
CA TYR A 58 14.12 -14.98 -2.01
C TYR A 58 14.36 -13.54 -2.50
N ILE A 59 13.52 -12.59 -2.10
CA ILE A 59 13.60 -11.18 -2.49
C ILE A 59 14.13 -10.38 -1.29
N THR A 60 15.39 -9.97 -1.36
CA THR A 60 16.06 -9.24 -0.24
C THR A 60 16.00 -7.73 -0.41
N ALA A 61 16.23 -7.22 -1.63
CA ALA A 61 16.40 -5.79 -1.90
C ALA A 61 15.95 -5.41 -3.32
N ALA A 62 14.75 -5.85 -3.71
CA ALA A 62 14.17 -5.48 -5.01
C ALA A 62 13.33 -4.22 -4.89
N ASN A 63 13.46 -3.32 -5.87
CA ASN A 63 12.53 -2.21 -6.06
C ASN A 63 11.35 -2.70 -6.91
N ILE A 64 10.16 -2.81 -6.32
CA ILE A 64 8.95 -3.28 -7.01
C ILE A 64 8.10 -2.06 -7.37
N ILE A 65 8.01 -1.77 -8.67
CA ILE A 65 7.20 -0.69 -9.21
C ILE A 65 5.77 -1.21 -9.42
N VAL A 66 4.81 -0.60 -8.74
CA VAL A 66 3.39 -0.97 -8.78
C VAL A 66 2.61 0.16 -9.43
N ASP A 67 2.68 0.23 -10.75
CA ASP A 67 2.11 1.32 -11.56
C ASP A 67 1.16 0.83 -12.66
N GLY A 68 0.80 -0.46 -12.66
CA GLY A 68 -0.05 -1.05 -13.71
C GLY A 68 0.64 -1.16 -15.08
N GLY A 69 1.97 -1.09 -15.15
CA GLY A 69 2.73 -1.19 -16.41
C GLY A 69 2.80 0.11 -17.20
N LEU A 70 2.36 1.24 -16.61
CA LEU A 70 2.35 2.55 -17.27
C LEU A 70 3.75 3.04 -17.70
N ASN A 71 4.81 2.66 -16.98
CA ASN A 71 6.19 2.97 -17.39
C ASN A 71 6.75 2.04 -18.49
N SER A 72 6.09 0.92 -18.82
CA SER A 72 6.59 -0.06 -19.79
C SER A 72 6.10 0.18 -21.22
N ILE A 73 5.09 1.03 -21.41
CA ILE A 73 4.44 1.32 -22.70
C ILE A 73 4.92 2.64 -23.34
N ARG A 74 6.06 3.17 -22.89
CA ARG A 74 6.66 4.40 -23.41
C ARG A 74 8.05 4.15 -23.98
#